data_AF-A0A1H4J4K4-F1
#
_entry.id   AF-A0A1H4J4K4-F1
#
_cell.length_a   1.000
_cell.length_b   1.000
_cell.length_c   1.000
_cell.angle_alpha   90.00
_cell.angle_beta   90.00
_cell.angle_gamma   90.00
#
_symmetry.space_group_name_H-M   'P 1'
#
loop_
_entity.id
_entity.type
_entity.pdbx_description
1 polymer ?
#
loop_
_entity_poly.entity_id
_entity_poly.type
_entity_poly.pdbx_seq_one_letter_code
_entity_poly.pdbx_strand_id
1 'polypeptide(L)' 'MKDLEGAAAPWKDDGLGFAAIGDTVTSLIKSIDDSKVISIEAGFGHGKTFFRRAWAQQLRASGELVIEIDG' A
#
# COMPACT_ATOMS: atom_id res chain seq x y z
N MET A 1 -4.57 -19.05 14.05
CA MET A 1 -5.22 -17.74 13.86
C MET A 1 -4.81 -16.84 15.02
N LYS A 2 -3.58 -16.31 15.00
CA LYS A 2 -3.06 -15.53 16.12
C LYS A 2 -1.86 -14.67 15.71
N ASP A 3 -2.01 -13.79 14.72
CA ASP A 3 -0.95 -12.84 14.30
C ASP A 3 -1.52 -11.52 13.76
N LEU A 4 -2.56 -10.95 14.38
CA LEU A 4 -3.11 -9.62 14.00
C LEU A 4 -3.03 -8.57 15.13
N GLU A 5 -2.34 -8.86 16.23
CA GLU A 5 -2.05 -7.86 17.25
C GLU A 5 -0.82 -7.03 16.82
N GLY A 6 -1.09 -5.94 16.10
CA GLY A 6 -0.06 -4.94 15.77
C GLY A 6 -0.18 -4.27 14.41
N ALA A 7 -1.20 -4.59 13.59
CA ALA A 7 -1.42 -3.89 12.34
C ALA A 7 -1.82 -2.44 12.64
N ALA A 8 -0.85 -1.52 12.57
CA ALA A 8 -1.15 -0.09 12.50
C ALA A 8 -2.18 0.14 11.38
N ALA A 9 -3.17 1.00 11.63
CA ALA A 9 -4.12 1.38 10.58
C ALA A 9 -3.31 1.91 9.38
N PRO A 10 -3.42 1.30 8.19
CA PRO A 10 -2.50 1.56 7.06
C PRO A 10 -2.33 3.04 6.74
N TRP A 11 -3.42 3.80 6.87
CA TRP A 11 -3.50 5.21 6.50
C TRP A 11 -3.53 6.15 7.72
N LYS A 12 -2.98 5.72 8.85
CA LYS A 12 -2.84 6.60 10.02
C LYS A 12 -2.05 7.85 9.62
N ASP A 13 -2.58 9.01 9.96
CA ASP A 13 -2.00 10.33 9.67
C ASP A 13 -1.95 10.71 8.18
N ASP A 14 -2.86 10.17 7.35
CA ASP A 14 -3.01 10.55 5.94
C ASP A 14 -3.60 11.97 5.77
N GLY A 15 -2.75 12.98 5.89
CA GLY A 15 -3.14 14.39 5.69
C GLY A 15 -3.26 14.82 4.22
N LEU A 16 -2.86 13.97 3.26
CA LEU A 16 -2.81 14.29 1.83
C LEU A 16 -3.81 13.49 0.99
N GLY A 17 -4.58 12.60 1.60
CA GLY A 17 -5.63 11.82 0.92
C GLY A 17 -5.09 10.63 0.10
N PHE A 18 -3.92 10.11 0.46
CA PHE A 18 -3.32 8.94 -0.18
C PHE A 18 -4.14 7.65 -0.03
N ALA A 19 -4.99 7.54 0.99
CA ALA A 19 -5.84 6.38 1.20
C ALA A 19 -6.73 6.07 -0.01
N ALA A 20 -7.33 7.10 -0.62
CA ALA A 20 -8.17 6.94 -1.81
C ALA A 20 -7.37 6.41 -3.02
N ILE A 21 -6.11 6.83 -3.15
CA ILE A 21 -5.21 6.32 -4.19
C ILE A 21 -4.88 4.86 -3.88
N GLY A 22 -4.54 4.54 -2.62
CA GLY A 22 -4.28 3.18 -2.17
C GLY A 22 -5.44 2.22 -2.44
N ASP A 23 -6.67 2.64 -2.15
CA ASP A 23 -7.89 1.86 -2.42
C ASP A 23 -8.10 1.62 -3.92
N THR A 24 -7.87 2.64 -4.74
CA THR A 24 -7.99 2.55 -6.20
C THR A 24 -6.98 1.55 -6.77
N VAL A 25 -5.71 1.69 -6.41
CA VAL A 25 -4.66 0.80 -6.93
C VAL A 25 -4.82 -0.63 -6.37
N THR A 26 -5.23 -0.78 -5.11
CA THR A 26 -5.54 -2.10 -4.54
C THR A 26 -6.68 -2.79 -5.29
N SER A 27 -7.75 -2.06 -5.60
CA SER A 27 -8.87 -2.60 -6.38
C SER A 27 -8.45 -3.00 -7.78
N LEU A 28 -7.59 -2.20 -8.42
CA LEU A 28 -7.01 -2.53 -9.71
C LEU A 28 -6.20 -3.83 -9.66
N ILE A 29 -5.28 -3.97 -8.72
CA ILE A 29 -4.45 -5.19 -8.59
C ILE A 29 -5.32 -6.41 -8.34
N LYS A 30 -6.31 -6.31 -7.45
CA LYS A 30 -7.23 -7.41 -7.14
C LYS A 30 -8.12 -7.83 -8.31
N SER A 31 -8.27 -6.98 -9.33
CA SER A 31 -9.06 -7.30 -10.53
C SER A 31 -8.26 -8.02 -11.62
N ILE A 32 -6.94 -8.20 -11.45
CA ILE A 32 -6.05 -8.72 -12.49
C ILE A 32 -5.51 -10.09 -12.08
N ASP A 33 -5.86 -11.13 -12.83
CA ASP A 33 -5.40 -12.51 -12.60
C ASP A 33 -4.02 -12.83 -13.22
N ASP A 34 -3.23 -11.80 -13.56
CA ASP A 34 -1.95 -11.93 -14.26
C ASP A 34 -0.93 -10.92 -13.71
N SER A 35 0.35 -11.22 -13.89
CA SER A 35 1.46 -10.37 -13.45
C SER A 35 1.46 -9.00 -14.12
N LYS A 36 1.68 -7.94 -13.32
CA LYS A 36 1.79 -6.55 -13.78
C LYS A 36 2.88 -5.81 -13.01
N VAL A 37 3.45 -4.81 -13.66
CA VAL A 37 4.40 -3.88 -13.04
C VAL A 37 3.73 -2.50 -13.01
N ILE A 38 3.73 -1.88 -11.83
CA ILE A 38 3.19 -0.53 -11.61
C ILE A 38 4.34 0.39 -11.23
N SER A 39 4.50 1.48 -11.97
CA SER A 39 5.41 2.58 -11.58
C SER A 39 4.61 3.64 -10.83
N ILE A 40 5.11 4.05 -9.66
CA ILE A 40 4.52 5.14 -8.86
C ILE A 40 5.52 6.29 -8.84
N GLU A 41 5.13 7.40 -9.47
CA GLU A 41 5.94 8.60 -9.59
C GLU A 41 5.35 9.75 -8.78
N ALA A 42 6.22 10.50 -8.11
CA ALA A 42 5.85 11.75 -7.46
C ALA A 42 7.11 12.63 -7.30
N GLY A 43 6.94 13.92 -7.04
CA GLY A 43 8.07 14.80 -6.73
C GLY A 43 8.78 14.43 -5.41
N PHE A 44 9.94 15.04 -5.16
CA PHE A 44 10.60 14.97 -3.85
C PHE A 44 9.69 15.58 -2.77
N GLY A 45 9.65 15.01 -1.57
CA GLY A 45 8.79 15.48 -0.46
C GLY A 45 7.29 15.19 -0.60
N HIS A 46 6.84 14.54 -1.68
CA HIS A 46 5.40 14.28 -1.92
C HIS A 46 4.90 12.97 -1.28
N GLY A 47 5.46 12.56 -0.13
CA GLY A 47 4.92 11.44 0.64
C GLY A 47 5.08 10.05 0.02
N LYS A 48 5.97 9.84 -0.97
CA LYS A 48 6.19 8.50 -1.58
C LYS A 48 6.50 7.40 -0.56
N THR A 49 7.35 7.71 0.42
CA THR A 49 7.70 6.76 1.49
C THR A 49 6.49 6.45 2.38
N PHE A 50 5.66 7.45 2.67
CA PHE A 50 4.42 7.27 3.42
C PHE A 50 3.46 6.36 2.65
N PHE A 51 3.16 6.72 1.40
CA PHE A 51 2.28 5.95 0.52
C PHE A 51 2.73 4.49 0.43
N ARG A 52 4.02 4.25 0.13
CA ARG A 52 4.56 2.89 -0.01
C ARG A 52 4.35 2.05 1.24
N ARG A 53 4.68 2.59 2.43
CA ARG A 53 4.57 1.86 3.70
C ARG A 53 3.10 1.60 4.07
N ALA A 54 2.26 2.61 3.93
CA ALA A 54 0.83 2.52 4.18
C ALA A 54 0.17 1.50 3.26
N TRP A 55 0.45 1.58 1.95
CA TRP A 55 -0.12 0.68 0.97
C TRP A 55 0.35 -0.77 1.15
N ALA A 56 1.62 -0.98 1.49
CA ALA A 56 2.14 -2.29 1.88
C ALA A 56 1.39 -2.89 3.07
N GLN A 57 1.03 -2.08 4.08
CA GLN A 57 0.20 -2.52 5.20
C GLN A 57 -1.24 -2.84 4.77
N GLN A 58 -1.84 -2.03 3.90
CA GLN A 58 -3.17 -2.29 3.35
C GLN A 58 -3.21 -3.62 2.58
N LEU A 59 -2.23 -3.88 1.71
CA LEU A 59 -2.15 -5.11 0.93
C LEU A 59 -2.04 -6.33 1.85
N ARG A 60 -1.16 -6.29 2.86
CA ARG A 60 -1.05 -7.34 3.89
C ARG A 60 -2.37 -7.57 4.63
N ALA A 61 -3.02 -6.50 5.07
CA ALA A 61 -4.33 -6.57 5.73
C ALA A 61 -5.42 -7.14 4.82
N SER A 62 -5.26 -7.03 3.50
CA SER A 62 -6.18 -7.55 2.50
C SER A 62 -5.90 -9.01 2.09
N GLY A 63 -4.91 -9.66 2.73
CA GLY A 63 -4.53 -11.05 2.52
C GLY A 63 -3.40 -11.27 1.50
N GLU A 64 -2.82 -10.21 0.95
CA GLU A 64 -1.77 -10.31 -0.07
C GLU A 64 -0.38 -10.52 0.55
N LEU A 65 0.47 -11.28 -0.14
CA LEU A 65 1.89 -11.38 0.19
C LEU A 65 2.62 -10.12 -0.30
N VAL A 66 3.26 -9.40 0.62
CA VAL A 66 4.02 -8.17 0.29
C VAL A 66 5.49 -8.33 0.67
N ILE A 67 6.34 -8.27 -0.34
CA ILE A 67 7.81 -8.26 -0.22
C ILE A 67 8.29 -6.84 -0.53
N GLU A 68 8.90 -6.18 0.46
CA GLU A 68 9.53 -4.87 0.28
C GLU A 68 11.03 -5.07 0.11
N ILE A 69 11.60 -4.53 -0.96
CA ILE A 69 13.04 -4.52 -1.23
C ILE A 69 13.48 -3.06 -1.18
N ASP A 70 14.24 -2.72 -0.14
CA ASP A 70 14.93 -1.44 -0.02
C ASP A 70 16.40 -1.64 -0.37
N GLY A 71 16.94 -0.78 -1.23
CA GLY A 71 18.35 -0.73 -1.63
C GLY A 71 19.12 0.38 -0.93
#